data_AF-A0A8J4QVU9-F1
#
_entry.id   AF-A0A8J4QVU9-F1
#
_cell.length_a   1.000
_cell.length_b   1.000
_cell.length_c   1.000
_cell.angle_alpha   90.00
_cell.angle_beta   90.00
_cell.angle_gamma   90.00
#
_symmetry.space_group_name_H-M   'P 1'
#
loop_
_entity.id
_entity.type
_entity.pdbx_description
1 polymer ?
#
loop_
_entity_poly.entity_id
_entity_poly.type
_entity_poly.pdbx_seq_one_letter_code
_entity_poly.pdbx_strand_id
1 'polypeptide(L)' 'MGWRIVSRESPQECGRRSRLWLSKDVFHVLKKNTGTEIVKGIVLDFQGKEFQPTLSNYQRDLLTWPS' A
#
# COMPACT_ATOMS: atom_id res chain seq x y z
N MET A 1 15.55 8.10 10.67
CA MET A 1 15.76 7.61 12.06
C MET A 1 14.54 6.91 12.67
N GLY A 2 13.30 7.37 12.46
CA GLY A 2 12.09 6.71 13.02
C GLY A 2 11.86 5.24 12.58
N TRP A 3 12.15 4.90 11.33
CA TRP A 3 11.99 3.53 10.81
C TRP A 3 12.73 2.47 11.63
N ARG A 4 13.95 2.76 12.08
CA ARG A 4 14.76 1.79 12.84
C ARG A 4 14.14 1.48 14.20
N ILE A 5 13.44 2.45 14.79
CA ILE A 5 12.73 2.27 16.07
C ILE A 5 11.53 1.36 15.85
N VAL A 6 10.70 1.69 14.86
CA VAL A 6 9.51 0.91 14.47
C VAL A 6 9.87 -0.54 14.09
N SER A 7 10.99 -0.72 13.38
CA SER A 7 11.49 -2.06 13.03
C SER A 7 11.97 -2.87 14.24
N ARG A 8 12.34 -2.22 15.36
CA ARG A 8 12.77 -2.90 16.60
C ARG A 8 11.61 -3.25 17.51
N GLU A 9 10.46 -2.56 17.41
CA GLU A 9 9.26 -2.86 18.19
C GLU A 9 8.81 -4.31 17.98
N SER A 10 8.88 -4.78 16.74
CA SER A 10 8.68 -6.18 16.39
C SER A 10 9.45 -6.53 15.12
N PRO A 11 10.63 -7.15 15.22
CA PRO A 11 11.44 -7.49 14.06
C PRO A 11 10.75 -8.48 13.12
N GLN A 12 9.99 -9.44 13.68
CA GLN A 12 9.36 -10.52 12.94
C GLN A 12 7.88 -10.25 12.60
N GLU A 13 7.13 -9.59 13.48
CA GLU A 13 5.67 -9.45 13.32
C GLU A 13 5.30 -8.00 12.99
N CYS A 14 5.12 -7.73 11.70
CA CYS A 14 4.77 -6.40 11.20
C CYS A 14 3.49 -5.86 11.85
N GLY A 15 2.48 -6.71 12.07
CA GLY A 15 1.19 -6.33 12.67
C GLY A 15 1.26 -5.86 14.13
N ARG A 16 2.40 -6.04 14.80
CA ARG A 16 2.66 -5.55 16.17
C ARG A 16 3.55 -4.31 16.22
N ARG A 17 3.84 -3.70 15.07
CA ARG A 17 4.54 -2.42 14.98
C ARG A 17 3.52 -1.28 15.06
N SER A 18 3.90 -0.20 15.72
CA SER A 18 3.09 1.01 15.85
C SER A 18 2.85 1.70 14.50
N ARG A 19 3.76 1.52 13.54
CA ARG A 19 3.66 2.08 12.19
C ARG A 19 4.08 1.06 11.13
N LEU A 20 3.45 1.14 9.96
CA LEU A 20 3.84 0.37 8.78
C LEU A 20 4.21 1.33 7.65
N TRP A 21 5.42 1.20 7.07
CA TRP A 21 5.84 2.03 5.92
C TRP A 21 6.15 1.21 4.66
N LEU A 22 6.69 0.00 4.79
CA LEU A 22 6.97 -0.82 3.62
C LEU A 22 5.65 -1.35 3.07
N SER A 23 5.36 -1.06 1.81
CA SER A 23 4.14 -1.52 1.14
C SER A 23 3.96 -3.03 1.25
N LYS A 24 5.06 -3.81 1.20
CA LYS A 24 5.03 -5.26 1.40
C LYS A 24 4.48 -5.67 2.77
N ASP A 25 4.91 -4.97 3.83
CA ASP A 25 4.46 -5.24 5.20
C ASP A 25 3.01 -4.82 5.36
N VAL A 26 2.62 -3.67 4.80
CA VAL A 26 1.23 -3.20 4.78
C VAL A 26 0.32 -4.19 4.08
N PHE A 27 0.68 -4.61 2.85
CA PHE A 27 -0.09 -5.60 2.10
C PHE A 27 -0.19 -6.92 2.85
N HIS A 28 0.88 -7.39 3.47
CA HIS A 28 0.85 -8.62 4.26
C HIS A 28 -0.13 -8.51 5.43
N VAL A 29 -0.03 -7.43 6.20
CA VAL A 29 -0.87 -7.19 7.39
C VAL A 29 -2.34 -7.09 7.02
N LEU A 30 -2.67 -6.32 5.97
CA LEU A 30 -4.05 -6.15 5.51
C LEU A 30 -4.60 -7.43 4.88
N LYS A 31 -3.84 -8.08 3.98
CA LYS A 31 -4.28 -9.30 3.28
C LYS A 31 -4.52 -10.47 4.23
N LYS A 32 -3.67 -10.62 5.25
CA LYS A 32 -3.80 -11.70 6.24
C LYS A 32 -4.59 -11.29 7.48
N ASN A 33 -5.08 -10.04 7.53
CA ASN A 33 -5.74 -9.46 8.69
C ASN A 33 -4.97 -9.67 10.01
N THR A 34 -3.64 -9.51 9.98
CA THR A 34 -2.77 -9.67 11.15
C THR A 34 -2.50 -8.35 11.88
N GLY A 35 -3.22 -7.29 11.50
CA GLY A 35 -3.11 -5.99 12.14
C GLY A 35 -3.65 -6.06 13.56
N THR A 36 -2.95 -5.40 14.49
CA THR A 36 -3.40 -5.29 15.88
C THR A 36 -3.72 -3.84 16.21
N GLU A 37 -4.36 -3.60 17.35
CA GLU A 37 -4.61 -2.28 17.92
C GLU A 37 -3.33 -1.46 18.16
N ILE A 38 -2.16 -2.11 18.13
CA ILE A 38 -0.85 -1.46 18.20
C ILE A 38 -0.61 -0.60 16.96
N VAL A 39 -1.07 -1.03 15.78
CA VAL A 39 -0.86 -0.27 14.53
C VAL A 39 -1.64 1.04 14.62
N LYS A 40 -0.91 2.16 14.76
CA LYS A 40 -1.48 3.51 14.86
C LYS A 40 -1.40 4.29 13.55
N GLY A 41 -0.56 3.86 12.60
CA GLY A 41 -0.41 4.57 11.33
C GLY A 41 0.16 3.71 10.21
N ILE A 42 -0.33 3.96 9.00
CA ILE A 42 0.10 3.32 7.77
C ILE A 42 0.56 4.41 6.80
N VAL A 43 1.77 4.26 6.26
CA VAL A 43 2.29 5.12 5.20
C VAL A 43 2.27 4.31 3.91
N LEU A 44 1.54 4.82 2.92
CA LEU A 44 1.49 4.27 1.57
C LEU A 44 2.16 5.27 0.65
N ASP A 45 3.29 4.88 0.05
CA ASP A 45 3.86 5.62 -1.06
C ASP A 45 3.15 5.18 -2.34
N PHE A 46 2.18 5.98 -2.78
CA PHE A 46 1.45 5.73 -4.01
C PHE A 46 2.23 6.33 -5.18
N GLN A 47 3.03 5.50 -5.84
CA GLN A 47 3.56 5.82 -7.17
C GLN A 47 2.45 5.62 -8.20
N GLY A 48 1.43 6.48 -8.13
CA GLY A 48 0.46 6.60 -9.19
C GLY A 48 1.23 6.94 -10.46
N LYS A 49 1.28 6.01 -11.41
CA LYS A 49 1.49 6.42 -12.79
C LYS A 49 0.27 7.25 -13.11
N GLU A 50 0.44 8.56 -13.17
CA GLU A 50 -0.55 9.44 -13.76
C GLU A 50 -0.91 8.80 -15.10
N PHE A 51 -2.16 8.36 -15.22
CA PHE A 51 -2.65 7.91 -16.50
C PHE A 51 -2.60 9.16 -17.37
N GLN A 52 -1.59 9.25 -18.21
CA GLN A 52 -1.48 10.24 -19.26
C GLN A 52 -2.24 9.63 -20.43
N PRO A 53 -3.55 9.91 -20.59
CA PRO A 53 -4.29 9.32 -21.69
C PRO A 53 -3.72 9.90 -22.98
N THR A 54 -3.01 9.08 -23.74
CA THR A 54 -2.74 9.41 -25.13
C THR A 54 -4.06 9.32 -25.89
N LEU A 55 -4.23 10.12 -26.95
CA LEU A 55 -5.44 10.10 -27.78
C LEU A 55 -5.84 8.68 -28.25
N SER A 56 -4.86 7.78 -28.40
CA SER A 56 -5.07 6.37 -28.75
C SER A 56 -5.79 5.56 -27.66
N ASN A 57 -5.65 5.91 -26.38
CA ASN A 57 -6.27 5.19 -25.27
C ASN A 57 -7.77 5.51 -25.18
N TYR A 58 -8.15 6.78 -25.40
CA TYR A 58 -9.56 7.17 -25.49
C TYR A 58 -10.31 6.42 -26.60
N GLN A 59 -9.67 6.22 -27.76
CA GLN A 59 -10.30 5.48 -28.87
C GLN A 59 -10.53 4.00 -28.55
N ARG A 60 -9.68 3.37 -27.74
CA ARG A 60 -9.86 1.96 -27.36
C ARG A 60 -10.92 1.78 -26.29
N ASP A 61 -10.95 2.66 -25.28
CA ASP A 61 -11.88 2.54 -24.15
C ASP A 61 -13.34 2.78 -24.55
N LEU A 62 -13.58 3.62 -25.57
CA LEU A 62 -14.92 3.82 -26.16
C LEU A 62 -15.44 2.58 -26.92
N LEU A 63 -14.55 1.69 -27.37
CA LEU A 63 -14.92 0.48 -28.13
C LEU A 63 -15.14 -0.75 -27.23
N THR A 64 -14.73 -0.69 -25.96
CA THR A 64 -14.80 -1.83 -25.02
C THR A 64 -15.78 -1.63 -23.87
N TRP A 65 -16.58 -0.55 -23.87
CA TRP A 65 -17.59 -0.35 -22.84
C TRP A 65 -18.73 -1.37 -22.98
N PRO A 66 -19.12 -2.10 -21.90
CA PRO A 66 -20.20 -3.07 -21.98
C PRO A 66 -21.53 -2.33 -22.14
N SER A 67 -22.28 -2.71 -23.18
CA SER A 67 -23.67 -2.28 -23.42
C SER A 67 -24.59 -2.72 -22.29
#